data_AF-A0A3L7VH75-F1
#
_entry.id   AF-A0A3L7VH75-F1
#
_cell.length_a   1.000
_cell.length_b   1.000
_cell.length_c   1.000
_cell.angle_alpha   90.00
_cell.angle_beta   90.00
_cell.angle_gamma   90.00
#
_symmetry.space_group_name_H-M   'P 1'
#
loop_
_entity.id
_entity.type
_entity.pdbx_description
1 polymer ?
#
loop_
_entity_poly.entity_id
_entity_poly.type
_entity_poly.pdbx_seq_one_letter_code
_entity_poly.pdbx_strand_id
1 'polypeptide(L)'
;SKDPKMIDNAERMYNTCLEMSPNHVDCYRGLSILLVDKGQPEKGFTLLKDWAIKNPGLSEPRVELARLHQEFNQNKVAEQYLNEAIAMDPNNPRAWAAKGRSREISGDLMMAVQNYEISLALNASQPELYQRIGALKVRLSQNVPVNPTAPPTTTR
;
A
#
# COMPACT_ATOMS: atom_id res chain seq x y z
N SER A 1 -17.90 13.33 15.64
CA SER A 1 -16.50 13.80 15.76
C SER A 1 -15.79 12.95 16.79
N LYS A 2 -14.50 12.65 16.61
CA LYS A 2 -13.68 11.97 17.65
C LYS A 2 -13.51 12.93 18.85
N ASP A 3 -13.51 12.40 20.06
CA ASP A 3 -13.31 13.19 21.30
C ASP A 3 -11.90 13.82 21.29
N PRO A 4 -11.75 15.15 21.41
CA PRO A 4 -10.45 15.83 21.45
C PRO A 4 -9.49 15.25 22.49
N LYS A 5 -9.98 14.82 23.66
CA LYS A 5 -9.14 14.20 24.70
C LYS A 5 -8.57 12.86 24.26
N MET A 6 -9.33 12.09 23.48
CA MET A 6 -8.87 10.80 22.95
C MET A 6 -7.82 11.00 21.86
N ILE A 7 -7.95 12.04 21.04
CA ILE A 7 -6.96 12.41 20.01
C ILE A 7 -5.62 12.78 20.65
N ASP A 8 -5.61 13.66 21.65
CA ASP A 8 -4.36 14.10 22.28
C ASP A 8 -3.70 12.99 23.10
N ASN A 9 -4.49 12.09 23.70
CA ASN A 9 -3.95 10.89 24.34
C ASN A 9 -3.29 9.95 23.32
N ALA A 10 -3.92 9.74 22.16
CA ALA A 10 -3.36 8.90 21.10
C ALA A 10 -2.05 9.46 20.55
N GLU A 11 -1.95 10.78 20.34
CA GLU A 11 -0.72 11.43 19.88
C GLU A 11 0.44 11.20 20.86
N ARG A 12 0.16 11.36 22.17
CA ARG A 12 1.14 11.08 23.22
C ARG A 12 1.61 9.63 23.20
N MET A 13 0.68 8.68 23.09
CA MET A 13 0.99 7.26 23.04
C MET A 13 1.85 6.90 21.84
N TYR A 14 1.56 7.44 20.65
CA TYR A 14 2.39 7.20 19.48
C TYR A 14 3.78 7.81 19.63
N ASN A 15 3.90 9.01 20.17
CA ASN A 15 5.22 9.61 20.43
C ASN A 15 6.04 8.79 21.44
N THR A 16 5.45 8.36 22.55
CA THR A 16 6.12 7.45 23.50
C THR A 16 6.52 6.13 22.85
N CYS A 17 5.68 5.57 21.97
CA CYS A 17 6.06 4.39 21.19
C CYS A 17 7.32 4.64 20.34
N LEU A 18 7.39 5.79 19.66
CA LEU A 18 8.54 6.14 18.82
C LEU A 18 9.80 6.48 19.63
N GLU A 19 9.65 6.98 20.85
CA GLU A 19 10.78 7.14 21.80
C GLU A 19 11.36 5.77 22.19
N MET A 20 10.51 4.78 22.46
CA MET A 20 10.94 3.44 22.83
C MET A 20 11.41 2.59 21.63
N SER A 21 10.81 2.82 20.46
CA SER A 21 11.05 2.06 19.23
C SER A 21 11.11 3.01 18.03
N PRO A 22 12.27 3.65 17.76
CA PRO A 22 12.42 4.73 16.77
C PRO A 22 12.11 4.37 15.31
N ASN A 23 11.91 3.09 15.00
CA ASN A 23 11.55 2.58 13.67
C ASN A 23 10.25 1.76 13.68
N HIS A 24 9.40 1.93 14.70
CA HIS A 24 8.16 1.17 14.82
C HIS A 24 7.12 1.63 13.80
N VAL A 25 6.95 0.82 12.76
CA VAL A 25 6.16 1.13 11.56
C VAL A 25 4.72 1.53 11.91
N ASP A 26 4.06 0.76 12.76
CA ASP A 26 2.64 1.00 13.05
C ASP A 26 2.41 2.25 13.90
N CYS A 27 3.43 2.71 14.64
CA CYS A 27 3.36 3.95 15.41
C CYS A 27 3.54 5.17 14.50
N TYR A 28 4.46 5.10 13.53
CA TYR A 28 4.53 6.11 12.46
C TYR A 28 3.25 6.18 11.64
N ARG A 29 2.70 5.03 11.24
CA ARG A 29 1.43 4.96 10.52
C ARG A 29 0.31 5.60 11.34
N GLY A 30 0.12 5.14 12.57
CA GLY A 30 -0.92 5.64 13.47
C GLY A 30 -0.83 7.14 13.70
N LEU A 31 0.37 7.66 13.97
CA LEU A 31 0.59 9.09 14.13
C LEU A 31 0.34 9.88 12.85
N SER A 32 0.77 9.38 11.68
CA SER A 32 0.51 10.04 10.40
C SER A 32 -0.99 10.16 10.10
N ILE A 33 -1.78 9.11 10.37
CA ILE A 33 -3.25 9.10 10.21
C ILE A 33 -3.87 10.10 11.20
N LEU A 34 -3.42 10.08 12.46
CA LEU A 34 -3.92 11.00 13.48
C LEU A 34 -3.68 12.46 13.10
N LEU A 35 -2.52 12.79 12.53
CA LEU A 35 -2.20 14.14 12.06
C LEU A 35 -3.11 14.57 10.90
N VAL A 36 -3.43 13.66 9.97
CA VAL A 36 -4.42 13.92 8.91
C VAL A 36 -5.81 14.16 9.50
N ASP A 37 -6.25 13.32 10.43
CA ASP A 37 -7.55 13.45 11.12
C ASP A 37 -7.67 14.76 11.90
N LYS A 38 -6.55 15.30 12.42
CA LYS A 38 -6.46 16.61 13.09
C LYS A 38 -6.47 17.79 12.11
N GLY A 39 -6.58 17.55 10.79
CA GLY A 39 -6.50 18.59 9.76
C GLY A 39 -5.08 19.11 9.55
N GLN A 40 -4.05 18.32 9.90
CA GLN A 40 -2.63 18.69 9.82
C GLN A 40 -1.85 17.74 8.89
N PRO A 41 -2.27 17.55 7.63
CA PRO A 41 -1.65 16.57 6.73
C PRO A 41 -0.18 16.87 6.43
N GLU A 42 0.21 18.14 6.38
CA GLU A 42 1.61 18.55 6.17
C GLU A 42 2.55 18.03 7.26
N LYS A 43 2.06 17.95 8.52
CA LYS A 43 2.84 17.34 9.61
C LYS A 43 2.95 15.83 9.43
N GLY A 44 1.90 15.17 8.93
CA GLY A 44 1.93 13.75 8.59
C GLY A 44 2.97 13.43 7.51
N PHE A 45 3.03 14.23 6.44
CA PHE A 45 4.06 14.10 5.41
C PHE A 45 5.46 14.38 5.97
N THR A 46 5.62 15.44 6.76
CA THR A 46 6.92 15.81 7.37
C THR A 46 7.43 14.69 8.27
N LEU A 47 6.56 14.13 9.13
CA LEU A 47 6.88 13.01 10.00
C LEU A 47 7.47 11.82 9.22
N LEU A 48 6.82 11.41 8.13
CA LEU A 48 7.25 10.26 7.34
C LEU A 48 8.50 10.56 6.49
N LYS A 49 8.65 11.79 5.99
CA LYS A 49 9.86 12.24 5.29
C LYS A 49 11.07 12.26 6.22
N ASP A 50 10.92 12.81 7.43
CA ASP A 50 11.98 12.82 8.43
C ASP A 50 12.37 11.40 8.85
N TRP A 51 11.40 10.49 8.95
CA TRP A 51 11.67 9.08 9.20
C TRP A 51 12.51 8.45 8.09
N ALA A 52 12.19 8.72 6.82
CA ALA A 52 12.95 8.27 5.65
C ALA A 52 14.37 8.85 5.60
N ILE A 53 14.55 10.14 5.95
CA ILE A 53 15.85 10.81 5.98
C ILE A 53 16.74 10.21 7.07
N LYS A 54 16.18 9.97 8.27
CA LYS A 54 16.92 9.39 9.40
C LYS A 54 17.28 7.93 9.18
N ASN A 55 16.49 7.21 8.38
CA ASN A 55 16.67 5.78 8.12
C ASN A 55 16.70 5.51 6.61
N PRO A 56 17.77 5.92 5.91
CA PRO A 56 17.81 5.89 4.46
C PRO A 56 17.77 4.47 3.87
N GLY A 57 18.09 3.43 4.65
CA GLY A 57 17.99 2.02 4.23
C GLY A 57 16.67 1.33 4.57
N LEU A 58 15.73 2.01 5.21
CA LEU A 58 14.43 1.45 5.58
C LEU A 58 13.40 1.71 4.47
N SER A 59 12.71 0.67 4.03
CA SER A 59 11.72 0.77 2.94
C SER A 59 10.35 1.23 3.45
N GLU A 60 10.02 0.96 4.71
CA GLU A 60 8.73 1.26 5.35
C GLU A 60 8.33 2.75 5.34
N PRO A 61 9.22 3.73 5.60
CA PRO A 61 8.88 5.14 5.46
C PRO A 61 8.33 5.48 4.08
N ARG A 62 8.89 4.89 3.02
CA ARG A 62 8.45 5.11 1.63
C ARG A 62 7.11 4.42 1.36
N VAL A 63 6.88 3.23 1.92
CA VAL A 63 5.57 2.57 1.85
C VAL A 63 4.47 3.42 2.51
N GLU A 64 4.75 4.01 3.67
CA GLU A 64 3.78 4.89 4.35
C GLU A 64 3.62 6.25 3.65
N LEU A 65 4.69 6.82 3.08
CA LEU A 65 4.59 8.02 2.22
C LEU A 65 3.71 7.75 1.01
N ALA A 66 3.89 6.61 0.34
CA ALA A 66 3.05 6.22 -0.77
C ALA A 66 1.58 6.10 -0.36
N ARG A 67 1.31 5.42 0.76
CA ARG A 67 -0.05 5.29 1.31
C ARG A 67 -0.69 6.66 1.52
N LEU A 68 0.05 7.58 2.15
CA LEU A 68 -0.45 8.93 2.42
C LEU A 68 -0.67 9.71 1.12
N HIS A 69 0.24 9.63 0.15
CA HIS A 69 0.04 10.24 -1.17
C HIS A 69 -1.19 9.69 -1.91
N GLN A 70 -1.48 8.38 -1.81
CA GLN A 70 -2.71 7.78 -2.38
C GLN A 70 -3.97 8.35 -1.74
N GLU A 71 -3.97 8.54 -0.42
CA GLU A 71 -5.09 9.14 0.33
C GLU A 71 -5.43 10.56 -0.17
N PHE A 72 -4.42 11.29 -0.64
CA PHE A 72 -4.55 12.61 -1.27
C PHE A 72 -4.67 12.55 -2.80
N ASN A 73 -4.96 11.39 -3.39
CA ASN A 73 -5.11 11.15 -4.84
C ASN A 73 -3.84 11.47 -5.67
N GLN A 74 -2.67 11.54 -5.04
CA GLN A 74 -1.39 11.81 -5.69
C GLN A 74 -0.75 10.50 -6.18
N ASN A 75 -1.47 9.77 -7.02
CA ASN A 75 -1.16 8.39 -7.39
C ASN A 75 0.22 8.21 -8.06
N LYS A 76 0.64 9.18 -8.89
CA LYS A 76 1.98 9.14 -9.53
C LYS A 76 3.11 9.23 -8.52
N VAL A 77 2.96 10.10 -7.51
CA VAL A 77 3.95 10.27 -6.45
C VAL A 77 4.00 9.04 -5.56
N ALA A 78 2.82 8.48 -5.24
CA ALA A 78 2.75 7.23 -4.49
C ALA A 78 3.46 6.08 -5.22
N GLU A 79 3.27 5.96 -6.53
CA GLU A 79 3.96 4.95 -7.32
C GLU A 79 5.49 5.11 -7.30
N GLN A 80 6.00 6.34 -7.35
CA GLN A 80 7.43 6.61 -7.22
C GLN A 80 7.97 6.09 -5.89
N TYR A 81 7.33 6.43 -4.78
CA TYR A 81 7.74 5.94 -3.46
C TYR A 81 7.65 4.42 -3.32
N LEU A 82 6.66 3.76 -3.94
CA LEU A 82 6.56 2.30 -3.93
C LEU A 82 7.69 1.64 -4.73
N ASN A 83 8.06 2.23 -5.87
CA ASN A 83 9.19 1.76 -6.65
C ASN A 83 10.50 1.94 -5.89
N GLU A 84 10.70 3.07 -5.21
CA GLU A 84 11.85 3.28 -4.33
C GLU A 84 11.87 2.28 -3.17
N ALA A 85 10.73 2.04 -2.52
CA ALA A 85 10.63 1.07 -1.42
C ALA A 85 11.04 -0.35 -1.86
N ILE A 86 10.59 -0.78 -3.04
CA ILE A 86 10.93 -2.09 -3.61
C ILE A 86 12.39 -2.14 -4.07
N ALA A 87 12.92 -1.06 -4.64
CA ALA A 87 14.33 -1.00 -5.02
C ALA A 87 15.25 -1.08 -3.78
N MET A 88 14.78 -0.53 -2.66
CA MET A 88 15.47 -0.55 -1.38
C MET A 88 15.43 -1.90 -0.68
N ASP A 89 14.24 -2.50 -0.62
CA ASP A 89 14.03 -3.84 -0.08
C ASP A 89 13.07 -4.63 -0.97
N PRO A 90 13.60 -5.42 -1.91
CA PRO A 90 12.81 -6.28 -2.77
C PRO A 90 12.04 -7.38 -2.02
N ASN A 91 12.41 -7.66 -0.76
CA ASN A 91 11.79 -8.68 0.07
C ASN A 91 10.73 -8.12 1.03
N ASN A 92 10.39 -6.83 0.95
CA ASN A 92 9.32 -6.26 1.76
C ASN A 92 7.93 -6.61 1.20
N PRO A 93 7.16 -7.52 1.83
CA PRO A 93 5.82 -7.89 1.33
C PRO A 93 4.84 -6.70 1.37
N ARG A 94 4.96 -5.78 2.34
CA ARG A 94 4.07 -4.61 2.45
C ARG A 94 4.24 -3.66 1.25
N ALA A 95 5.47 -3.52 0.74
CA ALA A 95 5.75 -2.70 -0.44
C ALA A 95 5.08 -3.29 -1.70
N TRP A 96 5.22 -4.60 -1.92
CA TRP A 96 4.56 -5.31 -3.02
C TRP A 96 3.03 -5.28 -2.91
N ALA A 97 2.48 -5.50 -1.71
CA ALA A 97 1.04 -5.39 -1.49
C ALA A 97 0.51 -3.97 -1.75
N ALA A 98 1.26 -2.93 -1.33
CA ALA A 98 0.88 -1.55 -1.59
C ALA A 98 0.96 -1.19 -3.08
N LYS A 99 1.94 -1.73 -3.83
CA LYS A 99 2.01 -1.61 -5.29
C LYS A 99 0.86 -2.33 -6.00
N GLY A 100 0.50 -3.52 -5.52
CA GLY A 100 -0.69 -4.24 -5.99
C GLY A 100 -1.96 -3.41 -5.83
N ARG A 101 -2.18 -2.81 -4.65
CA ARG A 101 -3.30 -1.87 -4.42
C ARG A 101 -3.26 -0.67 -5.35
N SER A 102 -2.08 -0.07 -5.54
CA SER A 102 -1.93 1.07 -6.46
C SER A 102 -2.35 0.71 -7.89
N ARG A 103 -1.93 -0.47 -8.36
CA ARG A 103 -2.25 -0.98 -9.69
C ARG A 103 -3.73 -1.30 -9.83
N GLU A 104 -4.32 -1.91 -8.80
CA GLU A 104 -5.76 -2.17 -8.73
C GLU A 104 -6.58 -0.89 -8.86
N ILE A 105 -6.22 0.17 -8.12
CA ILE A 105 -6.87 1.49 -8.18
C ILE A 105 -6.73 2.11 -9.58
N SER A 106 -5.57 1.95 -10.23
CA SER A 106 -5.34 2.45 -11.58
C SER A 106 -6.01 1.64 -12.70
N GLY A 107 -6.62 0.50 -12.37
CA GLY A 107 -7.26 -0.41 -13.34
C GLY A 107 -6.31 -1.41 -14.01
N ASP A 108 -5.02 -1.40 -13.67
CA ASP A 108 -4.03 -2.35 -14.15
C ASP A 108 -4.13 -3.67 -13.37
N LEU A 109 -5.24 -4.39 -13.59
CA LEU A 109 -5.65 -5.53 -12.75
C LEU A 109 -4.68 -6.72 -12.89
N MET A 110 -4.07 -6.91 -14.07
CA MET A 110 -3.07 -7.97 -14.28
C MET A 110 -1.83 -7.71 -13.42
N MET A 111 -1.27 -6.49 -13.49
CA MET A 111 -0.12 -6.15 -12.65
C MET A 111 -0.48 -6.10 -11.17
N ALA A 112 -1.72 -5.75 -10.81
CA ALA A 112 -2.18 -5.82 -9.43
C ALA A 112 -2.09 -7.24 -8.87
N VAL A 113 -2.63 -8.23 -9.59
CA VAL A 113 -2.55 -9.65 -9.23
C VAL A 113 -1.10 -10.10 -9.09
N GLN A 114 -0.24 -9.79 -10.07
CA GLN A 114 1.17 -10.18 -10.01
C GLN A 114 1.88 -9.62 -8.77
N ASN A 115 1.69 -8.33 -8.46
CA ASN A 115 2.31 -7.71 -7.29
C ASN A 115 1.77 -8.29 -5.96
N TYR A 116 0.48 -8.62 -5.90
CA TYR A 116 -0.08 -9.32 -4.72
C TYR A 116 0.47 -10.74 -4.57
N GLU A 117 0.66 -11.48 -5.67
CA GLU A 117 1.25 -12.81 -5.65
C GLU A 117 2.71 -12.78 -5.18
N ILE A 118 3.50 -11.78 -5.59
CA ILE A 118 4.86 -11.57 -5.07
C ILE A 118 4.83 -11.30 -3.56
N SER A 119 3.92 -10.45 -3.09
CA SER A 119 3.76 -10.19 -1.65
C SER A 119 3.43 -11.47 -0.86
N LEU A 120 2.53 -12.29 -1.37
CA LEU A 120 2.15 -13.56 -0.74
C LEU A 120 3.27 -14.61 -0.78
N ALA A 121 4.11 -14.59 -1.81
CA ALA A 121 5.29 -15.45 -1.88
C ALA A 121 6.33 -15.08 -0.81
N LEU A 122 6.47 -13.78 -0.49
CA LEU A 122 7.34 -13.27 0.57
C LEU A 122 6.75 -13.47 1.97
N ASN A 123 5.44 -13.29 2.11
CA ASN A 123 4.71 -13.52 3.36
C ASN A 123 3.27 -13.99 3.09
N ALA A 124 3.01 -15.27 3.31
CA ALA A 124 1.70 -15.87 3.10
C ALA A 124 0.63 -15.44 4.13
N SER A 125 1.02 -14.80 5.24
CA SER A 125 0.10 -14.40 6.32
C SER A 125 -0.62 -13.07 6.03
N GLN A 126 -1.25 -12.97 4.85
CA GLN A 126 -2.03 -11.81 4.39
C GLN A 126 -3.38 -12.29 3.79
N PRO A 127 -4.32 -12.79 4.62
CA PRO A 127 -5.57 -13.41 4.18
C PRO A 127 -6.40 -12.52 3.24
N GLU A 128 -6.35 -11.20 3.45
CA GLU A 128 -7.03 -10.20 2.63
C GLU A 128 -6.55 -10.20 1.17
N LEU A 129 -5.30 -10.57 0.91
CA LEU A 129 -4.77 -10.59 -0.46
C LEU A 129 -5.29 -11.77 -1.27
N TYR A 130 -5.56 -12.93 -0.64
CA TYR A 130 -6.19 -14.05 -1.34
C TYR A 130 -7.59 -13.69 -1.84
N GLN A 131 -8.38 -13.02 -1.00
CA GLN A 131 -9.72 -12.55 -1.38
C GLN A 131 -9.65 -11.54 -2.52
N ARG A 132 -8.71 -10.59 -2.45
CA ARG A 132 -8.49 -9.60 -3.52
C ARG A 132 -8.08 -10.26 -4.83
N ILE A 133 -7.08 -11.14 -4.81
CA ILE A 133 -6.62 -11.85 -6.01
C ILE A 133 -7.77 -12.65 -6.63
N GLY A 134 -8.56 -13.37 -5.82
CA GLY A 134 -9.71 -14.12 -6.31
C GLY A 134 -10.73 -13.22 -7.03
N ALA A 135 -11.11 -12.11 -6.41
CA ALA A 135 -12.03 -11.13 -7.01
C ALA A 135 -11.46 -10.52 -8.30
N LEU A 136 -10.17 -10.20 -8.34
CA LEU A 136 -9.51 -9.66 -9.53
C LEU A 136 -9.43 -10.68 -10.67
N LYS A 137 -9.14 -11.95 -10.38
CA LYS A 137 -9.11 -13.03 -11.38
C LYS A 137 -10.48 -13.24 -12.02
N VAL A 138 -11.57 -13.19 -11.24
CA VAL A 138 -12.94 -13.24 -11.79
C VAL A 138 -13.21 -12.08 -12.74
N ARG A 139 -12.88 -10.84 -12.32
CA ARG A 139 -13.04 -9.64 -13.16
C ARG A 139 -12.24 -9.73 -14.46
N LEU A 140 -10.99 -10.21 -14.38
CA LEU A 140 -10.15 -10.42 -15.55
C LEU A 140 -10.78 -11.43 -16.52
N SER A 141 -11.25 -12.58 -16.03
CA SER A 141 -11.92 -13.60 -16.86
C SER A 141 -13.21 -13.10 -17.53
N GLN A 142 -13.94 -12.18 -16.92
CA GLN A 142 -15.15 -11.56 -17.49
C GLN A 142 -14.84 -10.45 -18.51
N ASN A 143 -13.66 -9.84 -18.41
CA ASN A 143 -13.21 -8.75 -19.29
C ASN A 143 -12.30 -9.23 -20.43
N VAL A 144 -11.98 -10.53 -20.51
CA VAL A 144 -11.38 -11.09 -21.72
C VAL A 144 -12.45 -11.06 -22.82
N PRO A 145 -12.29 -10.29 -23.91
CA PRO A 145 -13.17 -10.44 -25.05
C PRO A 145 -13.07 -11.89 -25.53
N VAL A 146 -14.16 -12.63 -25.40
CA VAL A 146 -14.28 -13.98 -25.96
C VAL A 146 -14.15 -13.79 -27.47
N ASN A 147 -12.97 -14.07 -28.04
CA ASN A 147 -12.81 -14.10 -29.49
C ASN A 147 -13.57 -15.32 -30.01
N PRO A 148 -14.71 -15.17 -30.71
CA PRO A 148 -15.45 -16.30 -31.21
C PRO A 148 -14.91 -16.64 -32.60
N THR A 149 -13.75 -17.28 -32.70
CA THR A 149 -13.29 -17.82 -33.98
C THR A 149 -12.64 -19.19 -33.82
N ALA A 150 -13.47 -20.21 -33.87
CA ALA A 150 -13.16 -21.41 -34.63
C ALA A 150 -14.46 -21.84 -35.35
N PRO A 151 -14.53 -21.80 -36.69
CA PRO A 151 -15.67 -22.37 -37.39
C PRO A 151 -15.67 -23.91 -37.22
N PRO A 152 -16.84 -24.56 -37.22
CA PRO A 152 -16.91 -26.01 -37.10
C PRO A 152 -16.22 -26.66 -38.31
N THR A 153 -15.22 -27.49 -38.07
CA THR A 153 -14.69 -28.42 -39.06
C THR A 153 -15.80 -29.41 -39.44
N THR A 154 -16.36 -29.23 -40.64
CA THR A 154 -17.16 -30.23 -41.33
C THR A 154 -16.23 -31.36 -41.78
N THR A 155 -16.28 -32.50 -41.08
CA THR A 155 -15.73 -33.75 -41.60
C THR A 155 -16.80 -34.38 -42.49
N ARG A 156 -16.44 -34.62 -43.75
CA ARG A 156 -17.22 -35.34 -44.75
C ARG A 156 -17.07 -36.86 -44.56
#